data_AF-A0AAW1R224-F1
#
_entry.id   AF-A0AAW1R224-F1
#
_cell.length_a   1.000
_cell.length_b   1.000
_cell.length_c   1.000
_cell.angle_alpha   90.00
_cell.angle_beta   90.00
_cell.angle_gamma   90.00
#
_symmetry.space_group_name_H-M   'P 1'
#
loop_
_entity.id
_entity.type
_entity.pdbx_description
1 polymer ?
#
loop_
_entity_poly.entity_id
_entity_poly.type
_entity_poly.pdbx_seq_one_letter_code
_entity_poly.pdbx_strand_id
1 'polypeptide(L)'
;MRCTAELDVSIGVRIGLAESSGQLDLSEKGLKEIPESVFHLTGLEELSLAGNNLTEVPDAVRQLTSLRLLQLSGNQLRSLPEALCTLPRLEGIWLGGNLLTRLPPNIGDFPMLKTLSAPGNVLTEVPASVQHLTTLQQLMLSGNRLTALPPGISALGSLRKLELNGNALEALPEGVGALTALTQLTLQGNRLTSLPEELGDLQALEELNAADNDMGELPGSLARLPRLKQLTVYGNRLRSLAQALIRMPSLQGLWAEDNPISSDALLPLAAELTETVGSADDAPRRIGVDTAQVAGFLEELLAQAGNRLQVGEIIGSGKGYFKLARGAQPTQGDRILDASGTPGERVLVVAFGSAPGVPNWGSALRRVAKAAEDPAHACFDVLYVVDAGRGWYSGGDDGFNAWHERLALATQRYKKVMLVGDSMGATMALLCAQLATSVHVFCPQVDMSAASLRPGRELAWLAALRERLLGNVCASSAAITAYVGSFLHDIDQAKLLPEEHVQLKVFTCDSHRLAFILDQRGRLVPLLRAAILSEMGYRSGAVRLSNLV
;
A
#
# COMPACT_ATOMS: atom_id res chain seq x y z
N MET A 1 -7.90 31.37 -22.76
CA MET A 1 -8.02 31.14 -24.22
C MET A 1 -6.74 30.67 -24.90
N ARG A 2 -5.52 31.09 -24.51
CA ARG A 2 -4.28 30.53 -25.10
C ARG A 2 -3.99 29.07 -24.69
N CYS A 3 -4.28 28.70 -23.44
CA CYS A 3 -4.00 27.36 -22.90
C CYS A 3 -4.85 26.24 -23.55
N THR A 4 -6.10 26.54 -23.93
CA THR A 4 -7.00 25.54 -24.55
C THR A 4 -6.60 25.23 -25.99
N ALA A 5 -6.22 26.24 -26.78
CA ALA A 5 -5.81 26.04 -28.16
C ALA A 5 -4.50 25.23 -28.28
N GLU A 6 -3.54 25.45 -27.38
CA GLU A 6 -2.30 24.64 -27.34
C GLU A 6 -2.57 23.20 -26.90
N LEU A 7 -3.50 22.99 -25.96
CA LEU A 7 -3.94 21.66 -25.54
C LEU A 7 -4.62 20.91 -26.70
N ASP A 8 -5.53 21.58 -27.41
CA ASP A 8 -6.26 21.01 -28.55
C ASP A 8 -5.31 20.62 -29.69
N VAL A 9 -4.30 21.46 -29.99
CA VAL A 9 -3.26 21.14 -30.97
C VAL A 9 -2.42 19.95 -30.51
N SER A 10 -2.01 19.92 -29.24
CA SER A 10 -1.23 18.81 -28.67
C SER A 10 -2.00 17.48 -28.71
N ILE A 11 -3.30 17.50 -28.40
CA ILE A 11 -4.19 16.35 -28.49
C ILE A 11 -4.33 15.90 -29.95
N GLY A 12 -4.56 16.84 -30.87
CA GLY A 12 -4.67 16.54 -32.31
C GLY A 12 -3.43 15.83 -32.86
N VAL A 13 -2.23 16.29 -32.48
CA VAL A 13 -0.97 15.63 -32.86
C VAL A 13 -0.89 14.21 -32.30
N ARG A 14 -1.25 14.00 -31.03
CA ARG A 14 -1.25 12.66 -30.41
C ARG A 14 -2.22 11.71 -31.08
N ILE A 15 -3.41 12.18 -31.45
CA ILE A 15 -4.41 11.41 -32.18
C ILE A 15 -3.87 11.00 -33.56
N GLY A 16 -3.24 11.92 -34.29
CA GLY A 16 -2.62 11.59 -35.58
C GLY A 16 -1.49 10.56 -35.48
N LEU A 17 -0.69 10.62 -34.41
CA LEU A 17 0.35 9.59 -34.16
C LEU A 17 -0.27 8.22 -33.81
N ALA A 18 -1.37 8.22 -33.06
CA ALA A 18 -2.08 7.01 -32.62
C ALA A 18 -2.66 6.19 -33.78
N GLU A 19 -3.01 6.81 -34.91
CA GLU A 19 -3.45 6.10 -36.12
C GLU A 19 -2.43 5.07 -36.61
N SER A 20 -1.13 5.36 -36.42
CA SER A 20 -0.03 4.49 -36.85
C SER A 20 0.51 3.58 -35.74
N SER A 21 0.46 4.02 -34.48
CA SER A 21 1.02 3.27 -33.34
C SER A 21 0.02 2.33 -32.66
N GLY A 22 -1.28 2.57 -32.81
CA GLY A 22 -2.31 1.88 -32.05
C GLY A 22 -2.33 2.26 -30.56
N GLN A 23 -1.56 3.27 -30.14
CA GLN A 23 -1.45 3.69 -28.74
C GLN A 23 -1.72 5.20 -28.61
N LEU A 24 -2.63 5.56 -27.70
CA LEU A 24 -2.98 6.95 -27.42
C LEU A 24 -2.93 7.21 -25.92
N ASP A 25 -2.01 8.10 -25.52
CA ASP A 25 -1.90 8.59 -24.15
C ASP A 25 -2.36 10.04 -24.05
N LEU A 26 -3.51 10.24 -23.40
CA LEU A 26 -4.12 11.50 -23.03
C LEU A 26 -4.21 11.66 -21.51
N SER A 27 -3.32 11.02 -20.76
CA SER A 27 -3.30 11.13 -19.29
C SER A 27 -2.93 12.54 -18.83
N GLU A 28 -3.52 12.96 -17.71
CA GLU A 28 -3.19 14.21 -17.01
C GLU A 28 -3.29 15.45 -17.92
N LYS A 29 -4.32 15.51 -18.75
CA LYS A 29 -4.62 16.65 -19.63
C LYS A 29 -5.75 17.55 -19.12
N GLY A 30 -6.28 17.23 -17.94
CA GLY A 30 -7.40 17.96 -17.35
C GLY A 30 -8.70 17.83 -18.15
N LEU A 31 -8.83 16.78 -18.98
CA LEU A 31 -9.98 16.57 -19.85
C LEU A 31 -11.26 16.41 -19.03
N LYS A 32 -12.32 17.11 -19.44
CA LYS A 32 -13.67 16.93 -18.87
C LYS A 32 -14.49 15.90 -19.64
N GLU A 33 -14.16 15.73 -20.92
CA GLU A 33 -14.78 14.78 -21.84
C GLU A 33 -13.71 14.14 -22.72
N ILE A 34 -14.03 12.97 -23.27
CA ILE A 34 -13.17 12.29 -24.24
C ILE A 34 -13.42 12.93 -25.61
N PRO A 35 -12.40 13.46 -26.30
CA PRO A 35 -12.58 14.06 -27.62
C PRO A 35 -13.21 13.08 -28.61
N GLU A 36 -14.22 13.52 -29.36
CA GLU A 36 -14.99 12.66 -30.29
C GLU A 36 -14.08 11.96 -31.32
N SER A 37 -13.03 12.65 -31.77
CA SER A 37 -12.04 12.12 -32.71
C SER A 37 -11.31 10.86 -32.22
N VAL A 38 -11.25 10.61 -30.91
CA VAL A 38 -10.69 9.37 -30.35
C VAL A 38 -11.48 8.15 -30.82
N PHE A 39 -12.81 8.25 -30.92
CA PHE A 39 -13.67 7.12 -31.27
C PHE A 39 -13.55 6.70 -32.74
N HIS A 40 -12.99 7.55 -33.60
CA HIS A 40 -12.68 7.21 -34.98
C HIS A 40 -11.43 6.33 -35.13
N LEU A 41 -10.60 6.21 -34.09
CA LEU A 41 -9.39 5.38 -34.09
C LEU A 41 -9.73 3.90 -33.88
N THR A 42 -10.43 3.28 -34.84
CA THR A 42 -10.88 1.87 -34.75
C THR A 42 -9.72 0.86 -34.64
N GLY A 43 -8.51 1.25 -35.06
CA GLY A 43 -7.26 0.50 -34.89
C GLY A 43 -6.56 0.69 -33.54
N LEU A 44 -7.10 1.51 -32.64
CA LEU A 44 -6.49 1.79 -31.34
C LEU A 44 -6.51 0.54 -30.45
N GLU A 45 -5.34 0.12 -29.99
CA GLU A 45 -5.15 -1.01 -29.07
C GLU A 45 -5.02 -0.57 -27.61
N GLU A 46 -4.44 0.60 -27.36
CA GLU A 46 -4.21 1.11 -26.00
C GLU A 46 -4.67 2.57 -25.88
N LEU A 47 -5.56 2.83 -24.91
CA LEU A 47 -6.04 4.17 -24.59
C LEU A 47 -5.79 4.48 -23.12
N SER A 48 -4.99 5.51 -22.87
CA SER A 48 -4.82 6.06 -21.53
C SER A 48 -5.49 7.42 -21.39
N LEU A 49 -6.43 7.49 -20.45
CA LEU A 49 -7.18 8.67 -20.04
C LEU A 49 -7.02 8.92 -18.53
N ALA A 50 -5.96 8.37 -17.92
CA ALA A 50 -5.74 8.43 -16.48
C ALA A 50 -5.51 9.87 -15.98
N GLY A 51 -5.91 10.16 -14.75
CA GLY A 51 -5.64 11.47 -14.11
C GLY A 51 -6.35 12.66 -14.77
N ASN A 52 -7.51 12.46 -15.40
CA ASN A 52 -8.31 13.53 -15.99
C ASN A 52 -9.51 13.91 -15.10
N ASN A 53 -10.45 14.69 -15.62
CA ASN A 53 -11.67 15.13 -14.93
C ASN A 53 -12.93 14.56 -15.61
N LEU A 54 -12.83 13.36 -16.20
CA LEU A 54 -13.95 12.72 -16.90
C LEU A 54 -15.03 12.33 -15.89
N THR A 55 -16.26 12.74 -16.15
CA THR A 55 -17.44 12.34 -15.35
C THR A 55 -18.17 11.14 -15.94
N GLU A 56 -17.98 10.88 -17.24
CA GLU A 56 -18.61 9.80 -17.97
C GLU A 56 -17.70 9.26 -19.08
N VAL A 57 -18.02 8.04 -19.53
CA VAL A 57 -17.51 7.45 -20.78
C VAL A 57 -18.74 7.27 -21.68
N PRO A 58 -18.77 7.85 -22.89
CA PRO A 58 -19.94 7.74 -23.77
C PRO A 58 -20.00 6.36 -24.44
N ASP A 59 -21.19 5.98 -24.91
CA ASP A 59 -21.43 4.71 -25.62
C ASP A 59 -20.55 4.56 -26.88
N ALA A 60 -20.07 5.67 -27.45
CA ALA A 60 -19.16 5.69 -28.59
C ALA A 60 -17.85 4.92 -28.35
N VAL A 61 -17.47 4.64 -27.08
CA VAL A 61 -16.32 3.78 -26.74
C VAL A 61 -16.38 2.41 -27.43
N ARG A 62 -17.57 1.90 -27.74
CA ARG A 62 -17.77 0.64 -28.50
C ARG A 62 -17.14 0.63 -29.89
N GLN A 63 -16.85 1.80 -30.45
CA GLN A 63 -16.23 1.93 -31.78
C GLN A 63 -14.74 1.54 -31.78
N LEU A 64 -14.10 1.52 -30.60
CA LEU A 64 -12.70 1.15 -30.44
C LEU A 64 -12.53 -0.39 -30.47
N THR A 65 -12.92 -1.02 -31.58
CA THR A 65 -13.02 -2.48 -31.69
C THR A 65 -11.70 -3.23 -31.55
N SER A 66 -10.56 -2.53 -31.73
CA SER A 66 -9.22 -3.09 -31.52
C SER A 66 -8.69 -2.91 -30.10
N LEU A 67 -9.43 -2.21 -29.22
CA LEU A 67 -8.95 -1.82 -27.91
C LEU A 67 -8.72 -3.03 -27.02
N ARG A 68 -7.51 -3.11 -26.47
CA ARG A 68 -7.03 -4.15 -25.57
C ARG A 68 -6.87 -3.62 -24.16
N LEU A 69 -6.32 -2.41 -24.02
CA LEU A 69 -6.03 -1.80 -22.71
C LEU A 69 -6.71 -0.43 -22.58
N LEU A 70 -7.46 -0.25 -21.50
CA LEU A 70 -8.15 1.01 -21.20
C LEU A 70 -7.83 1.50 -19.78
N GLN A 71 -7.09 2.61 -19.68
CA GLN A 71 -6.75 3.25 -18.41
C GLN A 71 -7.67 4.46 -18.17
N LEU A 72 -8.50 4.38 -17.15
CA LEU A 72 -9.46 5.41 -16.72
C LEU A 72 -9.27 5.81 -15.24
N SER A 73 -8.18 5.36 -14.61
CA SER A 73 -7.88 5.65 -13.21
C SER A 73 -7.77 7.15 -12.94
N GLY A 74 -8.16 7.61 -11.75
CA GLY A 74 -8.01 9.01 -11.33
C GLY A 74 -8.91 9.98 -12.10
N ASN A 75 -10.16 9.58 -12.37
CA ASN A 75 -11.19 10.41 -12.98
C ASN A 75 -12.35 10.64 -11.97
N GLN A 76 -13.50 11.12 -12.45
CA GLN A 76 -14.71 11.39 -11.65
C GLN A 76 -15.89 10.51 -12.11
N LEU A 77 -15.61 9.35 -12.70
CA LEU A 77 -16.63 8.47 -13.26
C LEU A 77 -17.55 7.94 -12.17
N ARG A 78 -18.87 8.09 -12.37
CA ARG A 78 -19.91 7.53 -11.46
C ARG A 78 -20.47 6.20 -11.93
N SER A 79 -20.39 5.94 -13.23
CA SER A 79 -20.80 4.70 -13.88
C SER A 79 -19.99 4.47 -15.16
N LEU A 80 -20.09 3.27 -15.72
CA LEU A 80 -19.61 2.93 -17.05
C LEU A 80 -20.80 2.56 -17.95
N PRO A 81 -20.74 2.85 -19.26
CA PRO A 81 -21.78 2.45 -20.20
C PRO A 81 -21.76 0.93 -20.42
N GLU A 82 -22.93 0.32 -20.59
CA GLU A 82 -23.04 -1.11 -20.93
C GLU A 82 -22.39 -1.44 -22.29
N ALA A 83 -22.37 -0.45 -23.20
CA ALA A 83 -21.71 -0.56 -24.49
C ALA A 83 -20.20 -0.88 -24.38
N LEU A 84 -19.56 -0.52 -23.25
CA LEU A 84 -18.15 -0.84 -23.00
C LEU A 84 -17.92 -2.36 -22.96
N CYS A 85 -18.85 -3.12 -22.41
CA CYS A 85 -18.76 -4.58 -22.26
C CYS A 85 -18.86 -5.34 -23.60
N THR A 86 -19.12 -4.63 -24.70
CA THR A 86 -19.18 -5.20 -26.06
C THR A 86 -17.84 -5.21 -26.79
N LEU A 87 -16.78 -4.66 -26.19
CA LEU A 87 -15.46 -4.58 -26.80
C LEU A 87 -14.84 -5.98 -26.95
N PRO A 88 -14.59 -6.46 -28.18
CA PRO A 88 -14.30 -7.87 -28.45
C PRO A 88 -12.87 -8.27 -28.06
N ARG A 89 -11.98 -7.30 -27.86
CA ARG A 89 -10.54 -7.53 -27.62
C ARG A 89 -10.06 -6.98 -26.29
N LEU A 90 -10.94 -6.42 -25.45
CA LEU A 90 -10.51 -5.78 -24.21
C LEU A 90 -9.94 -6.82 -23.25
N GLU A 91 -8.66 -6.68 -22.93
CA GLU A 91 -7.90 -7.54 -22.03
C GLU A 91 -7.73 -6.92 -20.64
N GLY A 92 -7.67 -5.59 -20.55
CA GLY A 92 -7.42 -4.90 -19.29
C GLY A 92 -8.18 -3.57 -19.18
N ILE A 93 -8.84 -3.38 -18.04
CA ILE A 93 -9.46 -2.11 -17.67
C ILE A 93 -9.05 -1.68 -16.26
N TRP A 94 -8.64 -0.42 -16.13
CA TRP A 94 -8.24 0.19 -14.86
C TRP A 94 -9.09 1.43 -14.57
N LEU A 95 -9.78 1.39 -13.44
CA LEU A 95 -10.82 2.32 -13.01
C LEU A 95 -10.50 2.87 -11.61
N GLY A 96 -9.26 2.71 -11.15
CA GLY A 96 -8.89 3.01 -9.77
C GLY A 96 -9.08 4.49 -9.45
N GLY A 97 -9.62 4.82 -8.28
CA GLY A 97 -9.78 6.22 -7.88
C GLY A 97 -10.78 7.01 -8.71
N ASN A 98 -11.98 6.45 -8.83
CA ASN A 98 -13.16 7.09 -9.43
C ASN A 98 -14.30 7.14 -8.39
N LEU A 99 -15.51 7.51 -8.81
CA LEU A 99 -16.70 7.60 -7.98
C LEU A 99 -17.72 6.51 -8.33
N LEU A 100 -17.26 5.36 -8.85
CA LEU A 100 -18.15 4.31 -9.32
C LEU A 100 -18.97 3.74 -8.16
N THR A 101 -20.29 3.82 -8.27
CA THR A 101 -21.23 3.21 -7.30
C THR A 101 -21.58 1.77 -7.65
N ARG A 102 -21.45 1.42 -8.95
CA ARG A 102 -21.68 0.07 -9.50
C ARG A 102 -20.81 -0.17 -10.73
N LEU A 103 -20.56 -1.44 -11.01
CA LEU A 103 -20.09 -1.91 -12.32
C LEU A 103 -21.31 -2.15 -13.25
N PRO A 104 -21.15 -2.14 -14.59
CA PRO A 104 -22.23 -2.52 -15.50
C PRO A 104 -22.79 -3.90 -15.19
N PRO A 105 -24.12 -4.11 -15.26
CA PRO A 105 -24.73 -5.43 -14.99
C PRO A 105 -24.28 -6.51 -15.98
N ASN A 106 -23.75 -6.10 -17.14
CA ASN A 106 -23.22 -6.96 -18.19
C ASN A 106 -21.68 -6.98 -18.21
N ILE A 107 -21.00 -6.67 -17.09
CA ILE A 107 -19.52 -6.75 -17.00
C ILE A 107 -18.99 -8.15 -17.37
N GLY A 108 -19.83 -9.18 -17.28
CA GLY A 108 -19.52 -10.55 -17.67
C GLY A 108 -19.32 -10.77 -19.17
N ASP A 109 -19.75 -9.84 -20.01
CA ASP A 109 -19.82 -10.02 -21.46
C ASP A 109 -18.48 -9.79 -22.16
N PHE A 110 -17.45 -9.33 -21.44
CA PHE A 110 -16.11 -9.18 -22.02
C PHE A 110 -15.48 -10.55 -22.34
N PRO A 111 -15.23 -10.85 -23.63
CA PRO A 111 -14.80 -12.18 -24.03
C PRO A 111 -13.33 -12.49 -23.71
N MET A 112 -12.51 -11.47 -23.48
CA MET A 112 -11.05 -11.60 -23.35
C MET A 112 -10.47 -10.93 -22.10
N LEU A 113 -11.31 -10.46 -21.17
CA LEU A 113 -10.85 -9.67 -20.04
C LEU A 113 -9.97 -10.52 -19.10
N LYS A 114 -8.75 -10.05 -18.87
CA LYS A 114 -7.76 -10.64 -17.97
C LYS A 114 -7.58 -9.82 -16.70
N THR A 115 -7.75 -8.51 -16.79
CA THR A 115 -7.57 -7.59 -15.65
C THR A 115 -8.76 -6.65 -15.52
N LEU A 116 -9.41 -6.70 -14.36
CA LEU A 116 -10.40 -5.73 -13.92
C LEU A 116 -9.91 -5.08 -12.62
N SER A 117 -9.49 -3.82 -12.70
CA SER A 117 -9.00 -3.06 -11.57
C SER A 117 -9.91 -1.88 -11.29
N ALA A 118 -10.57 -1.84 -10.14
CA ALA A 118 -11.40 -0.71 -9.70
C ALA A 118 -11.18 -0.34 -8.21
N PRO A 119 -9.93 -0.27 -7.70
CA PRO A 119 -9.69 0.07 -6.31
C PRO A 119 -10.05 1.53 -6.00
N GLY A 120 -10.43 1.85 -4.76
CA GLY A 120 -10.68 3.22 -4.33
C GLY A 120 -11.90 3.85 -5.01
N ASN A 121 -12.98 3.08 -5.17
CA ASN A 121 -14.28 3.55 -5.65
C ASN A 121 -15.30 3.49 -4.49
N VAL A 122 -16.60 3.59 -4.81
CA VAL A 122 -17.69 3.46 -3.83
C VAL A 122 -18.63 2.30 -4.20
N LEU A 123 -18.07 1.25 -4.79
CA LEU A 123 -18.83 0.06 -5.20
C LEU A 123 -19.44 -0.62 -3.98
N THR A 124 -20.73 -0.93 -4.06
CA THR A 124 -21.47 -1.62 -2.99
C THR A 124 -21.67 -3.11 -3.28
N GLU A 125 -21.58 -3.51 -4.55
CA GLU A 125 -21.73 -4.88 -5.00
C GLU A 125 -20.85 -5.19 -6.21
N VAL A 126 -20.64 -6.48 -6.48
CA VAL A 126 -20.09 -7.00 -7.73
C VAL A 126 -21.22 -7.71 -8.47
N PRO A 127 -21.53 -7.36 -9.74
CA PRO A 127 -22.62 -7.99 -10.49
C PRO A 127 -22.47 -9.50 -10.64
N ALA A 128 -23.58 -10.24 -10.62
CA ALA A 128 -23.57 -11.70 -10.78
C ALA A 128 -22.95 -12.17 -12.11
N SER A 129 -23.03 -11.34 -13.16
CA SER A 129 -22.41 -11.62 -14.45
C SER A 129 -20.89 -11.80 -14.38
N VAL A 130 -20.23 -11.37 -13.30
CA VAL A 130 -18.77 -11.57 -13.10
C VAL A 130 -18.37 -13.02 -13.30
N GLN A 131 -19.25 -13.98 -13.00
CA GLN A 131 -19.02 -15.42 -13.18
C GLN A 131 -18.70 -15.82 -14.62
N HIS A 132 -19.07 -15.01 -15.62
CA HIS A 132 -18.81 -15.26 -17.04
C HIS A 132 -17.42 -14.81 -17.49
N LEU A 133 -16.66 -14.09 -16.65
CA LEU A 133 -15.30 -13.64 -16.96
C LEU A 133 -14.27 -14.77 -16.80
N THR A 134 -14.43 -15.89 -17.50
CA THR A 134 -13.62 -17.11 -17.32
C THR A 134 -12.14 -16.93 -17.65
N THR A 135 -11.77 -15.88 -18.39
CA THR A 135 -10.39 -15.50 -18.71
C THR A 135 -9.74 -14.58 -17.66
N LEU A 136 -10.50 -14.11 -16.67
CA LEU A 136 -10.03 -13.13 -15.70
C LEU A 136 -8.91 -13.71 -14.83
N GLN A 137 -7.80 -12.99 -14.76
CA GLN A 137 -6.61 -13.36 -14.01
C GLN A 137 -6.41 -12.46 -12.79
N GLN A 138 -6.85 -11.21 -12.87
CA GLN A 138 -6.67 -10.22 -11.81
C GLN A 138 -7.97 -9.45 -11.58
N LEU A 139 -8.48 -9.51 -10.34
CA LEU A 139 -9.60 -8.73 -9.87
C LEU A 139 -9.16 -7.89 -8.67
N MET A 140 -9.12 -6.57 -8.84
CA MET A 140 -8.67 -5.64 -7.79
C MET A 140 -9.79 -4.69 -7.42
N LEU A 141 -10.38 -4.87 -6.24
CA LEU A 141 -11.53 -4.12 -5.75
C LEU A 141 -11.28 -3.53 -4.34
N SER A 142 -10.02 -3.37 -3.96
CA SER A 142 -9.64 -2.79 -2.66
C SER A 142 -10.18 -1.38 -2.45
N GLY A 143 -10.58 -1.02 -1.23
CA GLY A 143 -11.04 0.34 -0.89
C GLY A 143 -12.39 0.68 -1.52
N ASN A 144 -13.36 -0.23 -1.41
CA ASN A 144 -14.74 -0.06 -1.84
C ASN A 144 -15.68 -0.23 -0.63
N ARG A 145 -16.98 -0.46 -0.86
CA ARG A 145 -18.00 -0.65 0.18
C ARG A 145 -18.70 -2.01 0.04
N LEU A 146 -18.00 -3.01 -0.48
CA LEU A 146 -18.56 -4.35 -0.69
C LEU A 146 -18.87 -5.02 0.65
N THR A 147 -20.07 -5.55 0.82
CA THR A 147 -20.48 -6.32 2.01
C THR A 147 -20.44 -7.83 1.78
N ALA A 148 -20.52 -8.27 0.52
CA ALA A 148 -20.40 -9.65 0.10
C ALA A 148 -19.81 -9.74 -1.32
N LEU A 149 -19.36 -10.94 -1.69
CA LEU A 149 -19.06 -11.31 -3.07
C LEU A 149 -20.19 -12.18 -3.62
N PRO A 150 -20.49 -12.13 -4.93
CA PRO A 150 -21.43 -13.04 -5.54
C PRO A 150 -20.89 -14.49 -5.48
N PRO A 151 -21.74 -15.51 -5.24
CA PRO A 151 -21.31 -16.91 -5.21
C PRO A 151 -20.59 -17.37 -6.49
N GLY A 152 -20.99 -16.80 -7.63
CA GLY A 152 -20.39 -17.06 -8.94
C GLY A 152 -18.93 -16.59 -9.09
N ILE A 153 -18.35 -15.90 -8.10
CA ILE A 153 -16.91 -15.59 -8.09
C ILE A 153 -16.06 -16.88 -8.16
N SER A 154 -16.57 -17.99 -7.62
CA SER A 154 -15.93 -19.31 -7.66
C SER A 154 -15.74 -19.88 -9.08
N ALA A 155 -16.49 -19.37 -10.07
CA ALA A 155 -16.38 -19.79 -11.47
C ALA A 155 -15.12 -19.24 -12.17
N LEU A 156 -14.39 -18.30 -11.54
CA LEU A 156 -13.21 -17.65 -12.12
C LEU A 156 -11.96 -18.52 -12.02
N GLY A 157 -11.97 -19.70 -12.65
CA GLY A 157 -10.88 -20.68 -12.56
C GLY A 157 -9.50 -20.20 -13.05
N SER A 158 -9.44 -19.11 -13.82
CA SER A 158 -8.18 -18.48 -14.27
C SER A 158 -7.64 -17.44 -13.29
N LEU A 159 -8.37 -17.11 -12.22
CA LEU A 159 -8.04 -16.00 -11.33
C LEU A 159 -6.79 -16.31 -10.53
N ARG A 160 -5.78 -15.45 -10.66
CA ARG A 160 -4.48 -15.54 -9.98
C ARG A 160 -4.38 -14.57 -8.82
N LYS A 161 -5.05 -13.44 -8.92
CA LYS A 161 -4.96 -12.36 -7.95
C LYS A 161 -6.33 -11.78 -7.63
N LEU A 162 -6.69 -11.81 -6.35
CA LEU A 162 -7.92 -11.24 -5.82
C LEU A 162 -7.57 -10.26 -4.68
N GLU A 163 -7.77 -8.97 -4.93
CA GLU A 163 -7.55 -7.92 -3.93
C GLU A 163 -8.87 -7.30 -3.47
N LEU A 164 -9.16 -7.41 -2.17
CA LEU A 164 -10.42 -7.01 -1.55
C LEU A 164 -10.20 -6.22 -0.25
N ASN A 165 -9.00 -5.71 -0.02
CA ASN A 165 -8.65 -4.95 1.19
C ASN A 165 -9.57 -3.74 1.38
N GLY A 166 -9.89 -3.36 2.61
CA GLY A 166 -10.64 -2.15 2.90
C GLY A 166 -12.05 -2.14 2.31
N ASN A 167 -12.77 -3.24 2.48
CA ASN A 167 -14.20 -3.35 2.20
C ASN A 167 -14.96 -3.58 3.52
N ALA A 168 -16.20 -4.06 3.44
CA ALA A 168 -17.04 -4.42 4.58
C ALA A 168 -17.49 -5.89 4.51
N LEU A 169 -16.68 -6.78 3.92
CA LEU A 169 -17.03 -8.18 3.74
C LEU A 169 -17.20 -8.88 5.09
N GLU A 170 -18.33 -9.54 5.31
CA GLU A 170 -18.63 -10.29 6.54
C GLU A 170 -18.25 -11.77 6.42
N ALA A 171 -18.26 -12.30 5.20
CA ALA A 171 -17.83 -13.66 4.87
C ALA A 171 -17.28 -13.74 3.44
N LEU A 172 -16.51 -14.79 3.15
CA LEU A 172 -16.24 -15.24 1.80
C LEU A 172 -17.38 -16.15 1.32
N PRO A 173 -17.71 -16.15 0.02
CA PRO A 173 -18.76 -17.03 -0.51
C PRO A 173 -18.33 -18.50 -0.46
N GLU A 174 -19.32 -19.39 -0.39
CA GLU A 174 -19.12 -20.82 -0.61
C GLU A 174 -18.43 -21.06 -1.96
N GLY A 175 -17.55 -22.07 -2.00
CA GLY A 175 -16.82 -22.43 -3.22
C GLY A 175 -15.60 -21.55 -3.53
N VAL A 176 -15.19 -20.63 -2.64
CA VAL A 176 -13.94 -19.85 -2.84
C VAL A 176 -12.71 -20.74 -3.06
N GLY A 177 -12.70 -21.96 -2.49
CA GLY A 177 -11.66 -22.98 -2.72
C GLY A 177 -11.53 -23.47 -4.17
N ALA A 178 -12.53 -23.23 -5.02
CA ALA A 178 -12.49 -23.59 -6.45
C ALA A 178 -11.55 -22.69 -7.27
N LEU A 179 -11.05 -21.59 -6.70
CA LEU A 179 -10.09 -20.69 -7.34
C LEU A 179 -8.67 -21.27 -7.34
N THR A 180 -8.49 -22.47 -7.91
CA THR A 180 -7.23 -23.25 -7.79
C THR A 180 -6.01 -22.59 -8.43
N ALA A 181 -6.21 -21.60 -9.30
CA ALA A 181 -5.13 -20.80 -9.91
C ALA A 181 -4.70 -19.59 -9.04
N LEU A 182 -5.40 -19.31 -7.95
CA LEU A 182 -5.20 -18.13 -7.12
C LEU A 182 -3.87 -18.22 -6.38
N THR A 183 -2.99 -17.26 -6.63
CA THR A 183 -1.67 -17.13 -6.00
C THR A 183 -1.64 -16.08 -4.91
N GLN A 184 -2.50 -15.06 -5.00
CA GLN A 184 -2.57 -13.96 -4.03
C GLN A 184 -4.03 -13.63 -3.67
N LEU A 185 -4.34 -13.68 -2.38
CA LEU A 185 -5.63 -13.28 -1.80
C LEU A 185 -5.41 -12.25 -0.69
N THR A 186 -5.96 -11.05 -0.87
CA THR A 186 -5.87 -9.99 0.14
C THR A 186 -7.26 -9.51 0.58
N LEU A 187 -7.53 -9.60 1.88
CA LEU A 187 -8.81 -9.42 2.57
C LEU A 187 -8.68 -8.48 3.77
N GLN A 188 -7.57 -7.75 3.86
CA GLN A 188 -7.26 -6.96 5.04
C GLN A 188 -8.30 -5.87 5.29
N GLY A 189 -8.70 -5.62 6.53
CA GLY A 189 -9.53 -4.47 6.87
C GLY A 189 -11.00 -4.64 6.52
N ASN A 190 -11.50 -5.88 6.51
CA ASN A 190 -12.91 -6.23 6.30
C ASN A 190 -13.64 -6.40 7.64
N ARG A 191 -14.66 -7.26 7.71
CA ARG A 191 -15.45 -7.62 8.90
C ARG A 191 -15.60 -9.15 9.02
N LEU A 192 -14.61 -9.89 8.52
CA LEU A 192 -14.65 -11.36 8.49
C LEU A 192 -14.57 -11.91 9.91
N THR A 193 -15.52 -12.77 10.28
CA THR A 193 -15.52 -13.47 11.58
C THR A 193 -14.90 -14.86 11.52
N SER A 194 -14.75 -15.41 10.32
CA SER A 194 -14.11 -16.69 10.04
C SER A 194 -13.63 -16.73 8.58
N LEU A 195 -12.82 -17.73 8.27
CA LEU A 195 -12.53 -18.13 6.89
C LEU A 195 -13.09 -19.54 6.65
N PRO A 196 -13.58 -19.83 5.43
CA PRO A 196 -14.12 -21.15 5.10
C PRO A 196 -13.01 -22.22 5.04
N GLU A 197 -13.34 -23.46 5.41
CA GLU A 197 -12.40 -24.60 5.38
C GLU A 197 -11.91 -24.89 3.96
N GLU A 198 -12.71 -24.60 2.94
CA GLU A 198 -12.37 -24.77 1.53
C GLU A 198 -11.22 -23.86 1.07
N LEU A 199 -10.80 -22.85 1.86
CA LEU A 199 -9.57 -22.10 1.54
C LEU A 199 -8.33 -23.00 1.49
N GLY A 200 -8.32 -24.12 2.22
CA GLY A 200 -7.24 -25.10 2.16
C GLY A 200 -7.10 -25.79 0.80
N ASP A 201 -8.07 -25.64 -0.10
CA ASP A 201 -8.06 -26.25 -1.43
C ASP A 201 -7.34 -25.38 -2.48
N LEU A 202 -6.93 -24.16 -2.13
CA LEU A 202 -6.24 -23.22 -3.03
C LEU A 202 -4.78 -23.63 -3.32
N GLN A 203 -4.60 -24.63 -4.17
CA GLN A 203 -3.30 -25.28 -4.43
C GLN A 203 -2.17 -24.35 -4.92
N ALA A 204 -2.52 -23.21 -5.52
CA ALA A 204 -1.55 -22.23 -6.02
C ALA A 204 -1.27 -21.09 -5.04
N LEU A 205 -1.95 -21.00 -3.90
CA LEU A 205 -1.90 -19.82 -3.03
C LEU A 205 -0.52 -19.67 -2.40
N GLU A 206 0.09 -18.51 -2.62
CA GLU A 206 1.41 -18.15 -2.07
C GLU A 206 1.32 -17.09 -0.98
N GLU A 207 0.34 -16.19 -1.08
CA GLU A 207 0.15 -15.07 -0.16
C GLU A 207 -1.31 -14.94 0.24
N LEU A 208 -1.57 -15.03 1.55
CA LEU A 208 -2.86 -14.76 2.16
C LEU A 208 -2.72 -13.63 3.17
N ASN A 209 -3.41 -12.52 2.91
CA ASN A 209 -3.55 -11.44 3.88
C ASN A 209 -4.99 -11.34 4.35
N ALA A 210 -5.26 -11.73 5.60
CA ALA A 210 -6.56 -11.65 6.27
C ALA A 210 -6.50 -10.82 7.56
N ALA A 211 -5.52 -9.92 7.68
CA ALA A 211 -5.37 -9.06 8.85
C ALA A 211 -6.51 -8.04 9.02
N ASP A 212 -6.57 -7.37 10.17
CA ASP A 212 -7.58 -6.34 10.49
C ASP A 212 -9.02 -6.82 10.21
N ASN A 213 -9.39 -7.96 10.80
CA ASN A 213 -10.71 -8.57 10.73
C ASN A 213 -11.18 -8.95 12.15
N ASP A 214 -12.26 -9.71 12.29
CA ASP A 214 -12.86 -10.09 13.57
C ASP A 214 -12.74 -11.60 13.86
N MET A 215 -11.75 -12.29 13.27
CA MET A 215 -11.64 -13.75 13.33
C MET A 215 -11.17 -14.25 14.70
N GLY A 216 -11.89 -15.21 15.27
CA GLY A 216 -11.52 -15.87 16.53
C GLY A 216 -10.54 -17.05 16.37
N GLU A 217 -10.54 -17.66 15.18
CA GLU A 217 -9.69 -18.80 14.82
C GLU A 217 -9.40 -18.80 13.31
N LEU A 218 -8.40 -19.59 12.92
CA LEU A 218 -8.09 -19.87 11.52
C LEU A 218 -8.50 -21.32 11.20
N PRO A 219 -9.05 -21.60 10.00
CA PRO A 219 -9.43 -22.96 9.64
C PRO A 219 -8.19 -23.86 9.56
N GLY A 220 -8.33 -25.08 10.06
CA GLY A 220 -7.22 -26.04 10.14
C GLY A 220 -6.71 -26.44 8.75
N SER A 221 -7.57 -26.37 7.74
CA SER A 221 -7.25 -26.66 6.35
C SER A 221 -6.17 -25.76 5.75
N LEU A 222 -5.92 -24.55 6.27
CA LEU A 222 -4.84 -23.67 5.78
C LEU A 222 -3.46 -24.34 5.88
N ALA A 223 -3.28 -25.26 6.84
CA ALA A 223 -2.05 -26.05 6.96
C ALA A 223 -1.80 -27.01 5.79
N ARG A 224 -2.79 -27.25 4.92
CA ARG A 224 -2.71 -28.11 3.74
C ARG A 224 -2.19 -27.38 2.50
N LEU A 225 -2.07 -26.05 2.55
CA LEU A 225 -1.68 -25.25 1.40
C LEU A 225 -0.20 -25.47 1.04
N PRO A 226 0.10 -26.10 -0.12
CA PRO A 226 1.45 -26.58 -0.40
C PRO A 226 2.43 -25.47 -0.79
N ARG A 227 1.92 -24.27 -1.12
CA ARG A 227 2.71 -23.15 -1.65
C ARG A 227 2.61 -21.88 -0.82
N LEU A 228 1.86 -21.89 0.29
CA LEU A 228 1.66 -20.69 1.10
C LEU A 228 2.99 -20.29 1.73
N LYS A 229 3.51 -19.13 1.31
CA LYS A 229 4.76 -18.53 1.79
C LYS A 229 4.49 -17.47 2.84
N GLN A 230 3.42 -16.70 2.69
CA GLN A 230 3.14 -15.53 3.50
C GLN A 230 1.71 -15.58 4.02
N LEU A 231 1.55 -15.56 5.36
CA LEU A 231 0.26 -15.52 6.04
C LEU A 231 0.21 -14.32 6.99
N THR A 232 -0.69 -13.38 6.71
CA THR A 232 -0.84 -12.16 7.49
C THR A 232 -2.21 -12.15 8.14
N VAL A 233 -2.26 -12.20 9.47
CA VAL A 233 -3.49 -12.35 10.29
C VAL A 233 -3.49 -11.45 11.53
N TYR A 234 -2.60 -10.45 11.59
CA TYR A 234 -2.59 -9.50 12.71
C TYR A 234 -3.91 -8.72 12.82
N GLY A 235 -4.19 -8.12 13.97
CA GLY A 235 -5.39 -7.28 14.15
C GLY A 235 -6.67 -8.10 14.04
N ASN A 236 -6.70 -9.29 14.66
CA ASN A 236 -7.85 -10.18 14.71
C ASN A 236 -8.17 -10.52 16.19
N ARG A 237 -9.03 -11.52 16.41
CA ARG A 237 -9.41 -11.99 17.75
C ARG A 237 -8.87 -13.40 18.04
N LEU A 238 -7.77 -13.79 17.38
CA LEU A 238 -7.16 -15.10 17.52
C LEU A 238 -6.65 -15.34 18.93
N ARG A 239 -7.05 -16.46 19.54
CA ARG A 239 -6.59 -16.87 20.87
C ARG A 239 -5.43 -17.87 20.85
N SER A 240 -5.21 -18.49 19.69
CA SER A 240 -4.17 -19.50 19.46
C SER A 240 -3.78 -19.55 18.00
N LEU A 241 -2.58 -20.05 17.73
CA LEU A 241 -2.13 -20.42 16.39
C LEU A 241 -2.04 -21.94 16.28
N ALA A 242 -2.66 -22.52 15.24
CA ALA A 242 -2.63 -23.96 15.06
C ALA A 242 -1.19 -24.45 14.77
N GLN A 243 -0.70 -25.41 15.55
CA GLN A 243 0.65 -25.95 15.42
C GLN A 243 0.97 -26.46 14.00
N ALA A 244 -0.05 -26.98 13.31
CA ALA A 244 0.06 -27.42 11.93
C ALA A 244 0.47 -26.29 10.96
N LEU A 245 0.00 -25.05 11.17
CA LEU A 245 0.38 -23.89 10.35
C LEU A 245 1.85 -23.54 10.51
N ILE A 246 2.33 -23.59 11.75
CA ILE A 246 3.72 -23.28 12.07
C ILE A 246 4.65 -24.31 11.45
N ARG A 247 4.24 -25.58 11.43
CA ARG A 247 5.00 -26.71 10.87
C ARG A 247 5.06 -26.71 9.34
N MET A 248 4.26 -25.90 8.65
CA MET A 248 4.24 -25.85 7.19
C MET A 248 5.63 -25.54 6.61
N PRO A 249 6.20 -26.42 5.75
CA PRO A 249 7.52 -26.20 5.15
C PRO A 249 7.52 -25.06 4.14
N SER A 250 6.38 -24.76 3.52
CA SER A 250 6.28 -23.66 2.55
C SER A 250 6.27 -22.28 3.21
N LEU A 251 5.86 -22.20 4.48
CA LEU A 251 5.55 -20.94 5.15
C LEU A 251 6.82 -20.22 5.60
N GLN A 252 7.07 -19.06 5.00
CA GLN A 252 8.25 -18.23 5.25
C GLN A 252 7.95 -17.09 6.24
N GLY A 253 6.69 -16.61 6.28
CA GLY A 253 6.27 -15.54 7.18
C GLY A 253 4.85 -15.75 7.69
N LEU A 254 4.67 -15.57 9.00
CA LEU A 254 3.39 -15.55 9.70
C LEU A 254 3.33 -14.30 10.58
N TRP A 255 2.42 -13.37 10.30
CA TRP A 255 2.25 -12.15 11.10
C TRP A 255 0.94 -12.22 11.87
N ALA A 256 1.02 -12.41 13.18
CA ALA A 256 -0.12 -12.63 14.08
C ALA A 256 -0.15 -11.63 15.25
N GLU A 257 0.55 -10.51 15.11
CA GLU A 257 0.52 -9.41 16.09
C GLU A 257 -0.91 -8.89 16.33
N ASP A 258 -1.14 -8.11 17.40
CA ASP A 258 -2.46 -7.53 17.70
C ASP A 258 -3.61 -8.56 17.70
N ASN A 259 -3.36 -9.70 18.34
CA ASN A 259 -4.35 -10.74 18.61
C ASN A 259 -4.30 -11.09 20.11
N PRO A 260 -5.41 -11.50 20.73
CA PRO A 260 -5.44 -11.95 22.12
C PRO A 260 -4.89 -13.39 22.29
N ILE A 261 -3.71 -13.68 21.72
CA ILE A 261 -3.06 -14.99 21.81
C ILE A 261 -2.47 -15.15 23.22
N SER A 262 -2.86 -16.19 23.93
CA SER A 262 -2.33 -16.45 25.28
C SER A 262 -0.89 -16.95 25.21
N SER A 263 -0.09 -16.65 26.23
CA SER A 263 1.27 -17.16 26.39
C SER A 263 1.32 -18.69 26.35
N ASP A 264 0.33 -19.36 26.96
CA ASP A 264 0.18 -20.82 26.92
C ASP A 264 0.02 -21.39 25.51
N ALA A 265 -0.61 -20.63 24.60
CA ALA A 265 -0.75 -21.04 23.20
C ALA A 265 0.54 -20.80 22.38
N LEU A 266 1.43 -19.92 22.85
CA LEU A 266 2.72 -19.61 22.22
C LEU A 266 3.88 -20.47 22.75
N LEU A 267 3.79 -21.01 23.97
CA LEU A 267 4.81 -21.88 24.56
C LEU A 267 5.10 -23.14 23.71
N PRO A 268 4.09 -23.90 23.22
CA PRO A 268 4.34 -25.02 22.32
C PRO A 268 4.97 -24.60 20.98
N LEU A 269 4.66 -23.39 20.52
CA LEU A 269 5.22 -22.81 19.30
C LEU A 269 6.73 -22.52 19.46
N ALA A 270 7.16 -22.08 20.64
CA ALA A 270 8.57 -21.88 20.98
C ALA A 270 9.42 -23.15 20.72
N ALA A 271 8.94 -24.28 21.24
CA ALA A 271 9.62 -25.57 21.13
C ALA A 271 9.73 -26.03 19.67
N GLU A 272 8.68 -25.86 18.87
CA GLU A 272 8.65 -26.26 17.45
C GLU A 272 9.59 -25.45 16.55
N LEU A 273 9.74 -24.15 16.83
CA LEU A 273 10.72 -23.31 16.14
C LEU A 273 12.17 -23.80 16.39
N THR A 274 12.38 -24.52 17.50
CA THR A 274 13.66 -25.12 17.90
C THR A 274 13.91 -26.49 17.26
N GLU A 275 12.86 -27.28 16.98
CA GLU A 275 12.99 -28.61 16.35
C GLU A 275 13.19 -28.55 14.82
N THR A 276 12.72 -27.49 14.16
CA THR A 276 12.89 -27.24 12.72
C THR A 276 14.29 -26.71 12.33
N VAL A 277 15.30 -26.94 13.16
CA VAL A 277 16.69 -26.42 13.03
C VAL A 277 17.58 -27.27 12.09
N GLY A 278 17.07 -28.40 11.55
CA GLY A 278 17.91 -29.44 10.96
C GLY A 278 18.31 -29.37 9.47
N SER A 279 17.84 -28.44 8.64
CA SER A 279 18.23 -28.40 7.21
C SER A 279 18.71 -27.02 6.75
N ALA A 280 19.87 -26.99 6.10
CA ALA A 280 20.57 -25.77 5.68
C ALA A 280 19.86 -24.97 4.57
N ASP A 281 18.82 -25.55 3.95
CA ASP A 281 18.04 -24.94 2.85
C ASP A 281 16.68 -24.37 3.29
N ASP A 282 16.28 -24.50 4.56
CA ASP A 282 14.98 -24.00 5.03
C ASP A 282 15.09 -22.49 5.34
N ALA A 283 14.49 -21.65 4.50
CA ALA A 283 14.44 -20.20 4.72
C ALA A 283 13.84 -19.92 6.11
N PRO A 284 14.44 -19.04 6.94
CA PRO A 284 14.01 -18.87 8.33
C PRO A 284 12.55 -18.40 8.36
N ARG A 285 11.66 -19.23 8.89
CA ARG A 285 10.25 -18.88 9.15
C ARG A 285 10.24 -17.69 10.08
N ARG A 286 9.56 -16.61 9.70
CA ARG A 286 9.46 -15.39 10.49
C ARG A 286 8.08 -15.32 11.11
N ILE A 287 8.01 -15.43 12.43
CA ILE A 287 6.74 -15.28 13.16
C ILE A 287 6.71 -13.90 13.82
N GLY A 288 5.75 -13.08 13.43
CA GLY A 288 5.41 -11.80 14.03
C GLY A 288 4.45 -12.01 15.20
N VAL A 289 4.88 -11.68 16.41
CA VAL A 289 4.04 -11.66 17.63
C VAL A 289 4.28 -10.37 18.41
N ASP A 290 3.33 -9.99 19.24
CA ASP A 290 3.41 -8.80 20.08
C ASP A 290 4.21 -9.08 21.36
N THR A 291 4.96 -8.07 21.82
CA THR A 291 5.80 -8.14 23.03
C THR A 291 4.97 -8.49 24.26
N ALA A 292 3.73 -8.01 24.33
CA ALA A 292 2.80 -8.33 25.42
C ALA A 292 2.39 -9.82 25.44
N GLN A 293 2.30 -10.47 24.28
CA GLN A 293 1.88 -11.89 24.17
C GLN A 293 2.97 -12.84 24.71
N VAL A 294 4.23 -12.43 24.60
CA VAL A 294 5.41 -13.20 25.03
C VAL A 294 6.01 -12.70 26.35
N ALA A 295 5.34 -11.77 27.03
CA ALA A 295 5.80 -11.21 28.28
C ALA A 295 5.89 -12.31 29.36
N GLY A 296 7.10 -12.58 29.85
CA GLY A 296 7.38 -13.62 30.86
C GLY A 296 8.26 -14.77 30.39
N PHE A 297 8.37 -15.01 29.08
CA PHE A 297 9.25 -16.04 28.49
C PHE A 297 9.98 -15.54 27.23
N LEU A 298 9.89 -14.24 26.94
CA LEU A 298 10.55 -13.59 25.80
C LEU A 298 12.05 -13.88 25.72
N GLU A 299 12.77 -13.85 26.84
CA GLU A 299 14.21 -14.13 26.85
C GLU A 299 14.52 -15.58 26.48
N GLU A 300 13.76 -16.54 27.03
CA GLU A 300 13.88 -17.96 26.69
C GLU A 300 13.54 -18.21 25.22
N LEU A 301 12.49 -17.55 24.74
CA LEU A 301 12.00 -17.65 23.37
C LEU A 301 12.99 -17.03 22.35
N LEU A 302 13.54 -15.86 22.65
CA LEU A 302 14.56 -15.21 21.80
C LEU A 302 15.88 -15.99 21.82
N ALA A 303 16.27 -16.55 22.96
CA ALA A 303 17.45 -17.39 23.08
C ALA A 303 17.34 -18.68 22.22
N GLN A 304 16.13 -19.22 22.08
CA GLN A 304 15.86 -20.45 21.31
C GLN A 304 15.57 -20.20 19.83
N ALA A 305 14.73 -19.22 19.50
CA ALA A 305 14.26 -18.97 18.13
C ALA A 305 15.19 -18.04 17.31
N GLY A 306 16.07 -17.27 17.97
CA GLY A 306 16.98 -16.35 17.31
C GLY A 306 16.28 -15.37 16.35
N ASN A 307 16.75 -15.29 15.10
CA ASN A 307 16.21 -14.38 14.08
C ASN A 307 14.94 -14.88 13.37
N ARG A 308 14.44 -16.08 13.73
CA ARG A 308 13.18 -16.67 13.22
C ARG A 308 11.94 -16.10 13.92
N LEU A 309 12.11 -15.53 15.11
CA LEU A 309 11.04 -14.78 15.78
C LEU A 309 11.23 -13.28 15.55
N GLN A 310 10.18 -12.60 15.10
CA GLN A 310 10.12 -11.14 15.11
C GLN A 310 9.09 -10.70 16.13
N VAL A 311 9.58 -10.27 17.29
CA VAL A 311 8.72 -9.63 18.28
C VAL A 311 8.63 -8.14 17.94
N GLY A 312 7.41 -7.68 17.67
CA GLY A 312 7.09 -6.26 17.53
C GLY A 312 6.38 -5.77 18.79
N GLU A 313 6.37 -4.46 19.01
CA GLU A 313 5.38 -3.84 19.89
C GLU A 313 4.31 -3.22 18.99
N ILE A 314 3.06 -3.64 19.15
CA ILE A 314 1.95 -2.96 18.49
C ILE A 314 1.55 -1.77 19.34
N ILE A 315 1.52 -0.59 18.71
CA ILE A 315 1.10 0.64 19.39
C ILE A 315 -0.33 0.98 18.99
N GLY A 316 -1.23 0.89 19.97
CA GLY A 316 -2.65 1.23 19.83
C GLY A 316 -3.53 0.05 19.40
N SER A 317 -4.85 0.24 19.48
CA SER A 317 -5.87 -0.71 18.99
C SER A 317 -6.68 -0.09 17.85
N GLY A 318 -7.29 -0.90 16.97
CA GLY A 318 -8.20 -0.46 15.89
C GLY A 318 -7.67 -0.66 14.46
N LYS A 319 -8.45 -0.28 13.43
CA LYS A 319 -8.13 -0.55 12.00
C LYS A 319 -6.80 0.07 11.56
N GLY A 320 -5.96 -0.73 10.92
CA GLY A 320 -4.58 -0.38 10.58
C GLY A 320 -3.67 -0.45 11.81
N TYR A 321 -2.45 -0.94 11.64
CA TYR A 321 -1.55 -1.23 12.75
C TYR A 321 -0.29 -0.37 12.70
N PHE A 322 0.20 -0.01 13.88
CA PHE A 322 1.53 0.55 14.06
C PHE A 322 2.42 -0.51 14.68
N LYS A 323 3.44 -0.96 13.93
CA LYS A 323 4.44 -1.89 14.44
C LYS A 323 5.70 -1.13 14.80
N LEU A 324 5.95 -1.00 16.09
CA LEU A 324 7.23 -0.52 16.61
C LEU A 324 8.25 -1.65 16.57
N ALA A 325 9.26 -1.49 15.73
CA ALA A 325 10.49 -2.27 15.75
C ALA A 325 11.56 -1.48 16.49
N ARG A 326 12.00 -2.01 17.64
CA ARG A 326 13.06 -1.39 18.42
C ARG A 326 14.42 -1.62 17.75
N GLY A 327 15.22 -0.56 17.65
CA GLY A 327 16.61 -0.64 17.22
C GLY A 327 17.51 -1.31 18.26
N ALA A 328 18.81 -1.36 17.95
CA ALA A 328 19.80 -1.90 18.88
C ALA A 328 19.72 -1.22 20.26
N GLN A 329 19.89 -2.00 21.33
CA GLN A 329 20.00 -1.47 22.68
C GLN A 329 21.40 -0.85 22.84
N PRO A 330 21.52 0.37 23.37
CA PRO A 330 22.81 0.89 23.78
C PRO A 330 23.41 -0.02 24.85
N THR A 331 24.68 -0.44 24.73
CA THR A 331 25.32 -1.19 25.82
C THR A 331 25.51 -0.29 27.04
N GLN A 332 25.69 -0.89 28.23
CA GLN A 332 25.82 -0.16 29.50
C GLN A 332 27.15 0.62 29.51
N GLY A 333 27.14 1.81 28.90
CA GLY A 333 28.33 2.61 28.58
C GLY A 333 28.10 3.48 27.33
N ASP A 334 27.29 2.98 26.38
CA ASP A 334 26.78 3.69 25.21
C ASP A 334 25.55 4.51 25.55
N ARG A 335 25.59 5.31 26.62
CA ARG A 335 24.73 6.48 26.60
C ARG A 335 25.20 7.24 25.35
N ILE A 336 24.42 7.25 24.26
CA ILE A 336 24.49 8.35 23.29
C ILE A 336 24.49 9.56 24.21
N LEU A 337 25.50 10.42 24.22
CA LEU A 337 25.48 11.61 25.06
C LEU A 337 25.49 12.79 24.09
N ASP A 338 24.57 13.74 24.26
CA ASP A 338 24.67 15.00 23.53
C ASP A 338 25.92 15.79 23.98
N ALA A 339 26.20 16.93 23.34
CA ALA A 339 27.35 17.77 23.65
C ALA A 339 27.38 18.31 25.10
N SER A 340 26.30 18.11 25.88
CA SER A 340 26.19 18.50 27.29
C SER A 340 26.39 17.34 28.27
N GLY A 341 26.63 16.11 27.80
CA GLY A 341 26.81 14.94 28.66
C GLY A 341 25.50 14.31 29.15
N THR A 342 24.38 14.60 28.46
CA THR A 342 23.05 14.02 28.72
C THR A 342 22.79 12.87 27.75
N PRO A 343 22.14 11.75 28.12
CA PRO A 343 21.73 10.71 27.18
C PRO A 343 21.07 11.27 25.91
N GLY A 344 21.81 11.31 24.80
CA GLY A 344 21.39 11.57 23.44
C GLY A 344 20.16 10.75 23.07
N GLU A 345 19.27 11.47 22.42
CA GLU A 345 17.85 11.17 22.44
C GLU A 345 17.54 10.15 21.35
N ARG A 346 16.93 9.02 21.74
CA ARG A 346 16.54 7.96 20.81
C ARG A 346 15.61 8.55 19.75
N VAL A 347 15.93 8.31 18.48
CA VAL A 347 15.13 8.76 17.33
C VAL A 347 14.07 7.71 17.00
N LEU A 348 12.83 8.17 16.82
CA LEU A 348 11.76 7.36 16.20
C LEU A 348 11.65 7.71 14.72
N VAL A 349 11.80 6.71 13.85
CA VAL A 349 11.50 6.84 12.42
C VAL A 349 10.11 6.28 12.16
N VAL A 350 9.16 7.12 11.77
CA VAL A 350 7.81 6.70 11.39
C VAL A 350 7.73 6.55 9.88
N ALA A 351 7.47 5.34 9.40
CA ALA A 351 7.48 5.01 7.98
C ALA A 351 6.06 4.80 7.43
N PHE A 352 5.66 5.65 6.50
CA PHE A 352 4.36 5.64 5.82
C PHE A 352 4.52 5.02 4.42
N GLY A 353 4.02 3.80 4.23
CA GLY A 353 3.98 3.17 2.91
C GLY A 353 2.78 3.62 2.08
N SER A 354 2.97 3.82 0.77
CA SER A 354 1.86 4.08 -0.16
C SER A 354 0.99 2.84 -0.46
N ALA A 355 1.58 1.64 -0.34
CA ALA A 355 0.92 0.35 -0.46
C ALA A 355 1.73 -0.73 0.30
N PRO A 356 1.12 -1.88 0.64
CA PRO A 356 1.88 -3.02 1.14
C PRO A 356 3.06 -3.36 0.21
N GLY A 357 4.28 -3.31 0.76
CA GLY A 357 5.49 -3.72 0.07
C GLY A 357 6.17 -2.68 -0.86
N VAL A 358 5.65 -1.45 -1.02
CA VAL A 358 6.24 -0.47 -1.95
C VAL A 358 6.31 0.96 -1.36
N PRO A 359 7.52 1.56 -1.29
CA PRO A 359 8.79 0.88 -1.16
C PRO A 359 8.75 0.04 0.12
N ASN A 360 9.58 -1.00 0.17
CA ASN A 360 9.68 -1.81 1.37
C ASN A 360 10.50 -1.04 2.43
N TRP A 361 9.88 -0.06 3.10
CA TRP A 361 10.50 0.76 4.15
C TRP A 361 11.16 -0.13 5.21
N GLY A 362 10.56 -1.26 5.55
CA GLY A 362 11.14 -2.22 6.49
C GLY A 362 12.44 -2.86 6.01
N SER A 363 12.55 -3.18 4.72
CA SER A 363 13.81 -3.63 4.13
C SER A 363 14.86 -2.51 4.07
N ALA A 364 14.45 -1.32 3.65
CA ALA A 364 15.36 -0.18 3.52
C ALA A 364 15.95 0.24 4.87
N LEU A 365 15.12 0.41 5.90
CA LEU A 365 15.56 0.83 7.24
C LEU A 365 16.39 -0.25 7.96
N ARG A 366 16.10 -1.54 7.74
CA ARG A 366 16.98 -2.63 8.19
C ARG A 366 18.35 -2.58 7.52
N ARG A 367 18.41 -2.26 6.22
CA ARG A 367 19.68 -2.06 5.51
C ARG A 367 20.44 -0.85 6.03
N VAL A 368 19.76 0.23 6.43
CA VAL A 368 20.39 1.37 7.11
C VAL A 368 21.06 0.92 8.40
N ALA A 369 20.33 0.22 9.27
CA ALA A 369 20.88 -0.29 10.53
C ALA A 369 22.05 -1.27 10.30
N LYS A 370 21.95 -2.16 9.30
CA LYS A 370 23.02 -3.10 8.96
C LYS A 370 24.28 -2.41 8.38
N ALA A 371 24.11 -1.27 7.73
CA ALA A 371 25.20 -0.47 7.18
C ALA A 371 25.79 0.54 8.19
N ALA A 372 25.39 0.45 9.46
CA ALA A 372 25.99 1.23 10.54
C ALA A 372 27.43 0.75 10.78
N GLU A 373 28.40 1.65 10.60
CA GLU A 373 29.82 1.37 10.90
C GLU A 373 30.09 1.50 12.40
N ASP A 374 29.34 2.37 13.07
CA ASP A 374 29.31 2.55 14.52
C ASP A 374 27.98 1.95 15.04
N PRO A 375 28.00 1.04 16.03
CA PRO A 375 26.79 0.50 16.65
C PRO A 375 25.78 1.56 17.09
N ALA A 376 26.24 2.75 17.54
CA ALA A 376 25.37 3.85 17.93
C ALA A 376 24.50 4.39 16.77
N HIS A 377 24.97 4.26 15.52
CA HIS A 377 24.21 4.67 14.33
C HIS A 377 23.04 3.72 14.01
N ALA A 378 22.97 2.55 14.65
CA ALA A 378 21.85 1.61 14.54
C ALA A 378 20.81 1.77 15.69
N CYS A 379 21.02 2.71 16.61
CA CYS A 379 20.16 2.94 17.78
C CYS A 379 18.97 3.87 17.48
N PHE A 380 18.13 3.52 16.50
CA PHE A 380 16.85 4.17 16.23
C PHE A 380 15.71 3.16 16.22
N ASP A 381 14.52 3.60 16.62
CA ASP A 381 13.31 2.79 16.52
C ASP A 381 12.57 3.09 15.23
N VAL A 382 11.83 2.12 14.72
CA VAL A 382 10.99 2.30 13.54
C VAL A 382 9.55 1.99 13.86
N LEU A 383 8.66 2.96 13.68
CA LEU A 383 7.23 2.75 13.69
C LEU A 383 6.76 2.54 12.25
N TYR A 384 6.48 1.29 11.89
CA TYR A 384 5.87 0.97 10.61
C TYR A 384 4.38 1.27 10.69
N VAL A 385 3.95 2.15 9.81
CA VAL A 385 2.59 2.59 9.75
C VAL A 385 1.93 1.97 8.53
N VAL A 386 1.02 1.02 8.78
CA VAL A 386 0.34 0.28 7.72
C VAL A 386 -1.16 0.46 7.86
N ASP A 387 -1.76 1.02 6.81
CA ASP A 387 -3.20 1.17 6.67
C ASP A 387 -3.63 0.55 5.33
N ALA A 388 -3.95 -0.75 5.31
CA ALA A 388 -4.37 -1.39 4.05
C ALA A 388 -5.83 -1.18 3.71
N GLY A 389 -6.66 -0.72 4.65
CA GLY A 389 -7.94 -0.11 4.31
C GLY A 389 -7.77 1.19 3.51
N ARG A 390 -6.55 1.74 3.59
CA ARG A 390 -6.17 3.05 3.08
C ARG A 390 -7.14 4.12 3.60
N GLY A 391 -7.60 3.91 4.83
CA GLY A 391 -8.65 4.65 5.52
C GLY A 391 -8.40 6.14 5.65
N TRP A 392 -7.15 6.59 5.57
CA TRP A 392 -6.83 8.03 5.52
C TRP A 392 -7.20 8.71 4.19
N TYR A 393 -7.40 7.94 3.10
CA TYR A 393 -7.96 8.48 1.85
C TYR A 393 -9.36 7.90 1.53
N SER A 394 -9.63 6.64 1.91
CA SER A 394 -10.88 5.94 1.63
C SER A 394 -11.91 6.12 2.73
N GLY A 395 -11.50 6.50 3.95
CA GLY A 395 -12.31 6.78 5.14
C GLY A 395 -12.49 8.29 5.37
N GLY A 396 -13.60 8.67 6.00
CA GLY A 396 -13.92 10.07 6.28
C GLY A 396 -13.04 10.66 7.38
N ASP A 397 -13.31 11.92 7.76
CA ASP A 397 -12.52 12.64 8.77
C ASP A 397 -12.42 11.91 10.12
N ASP A 398 -13.45 11.17 10.50
CA ASP A 398 -13.47 10.37 11.74
C ASP A 398 -12.38 9.28 11.76
N GLY A 399 -12.10 8.67 10.61
CA GLY A 399 -11.06 7.65 10.48
C GLY A 399 -9.65 8.26 10.58
N PHE A 400 -9.46 9.43 9.98
CA PHE A 400 -8.20 10.16 10.06
C PHE A 400 -7.90 10.66 11.48
N ASN A 401 -8.90 11.20 12.20
CA ASN A 401 -8.71 11.75 13.54
C ASN A 401 -8.29 10.68 14.55
N ALA A 402 -9.02 9.55 14.61
CA ALA A 402 -8.67 8.45 15.51
C ALA A 402 -7.29 7.88 15.19
N TRP A 403 -6.93 7.84 13.91
CA TRP A 403 -5.61 7.41 13.48
C TRP A 403 -4.51 8.41 13.90
N HIS A 404 -4.76 9.71 13.72
CA HIS A 404 -3.82 10.78 14.05
C HIS A 404 -3.56 10.84 15.55
N GLU A 405 -4.60 10.73 16.38
CA GLU A 405 -4.48 10.66 17.84
C GLU A 405 -3.63 9.46 18.28
N ARG A 406 -3.85 8.28 17.68
CA ARG A 406 -3.00 7.11 17.96
C ARG A 406 -1.54 7.37 17.61
N LEU A 407 -1.28 8.01 16.46
CA LEU A 407 0.10 8.32 16.07
C LEU A 407 0.73 9.34 17.03
N ALA A 408 -0.02 10.38 17.42
CA ALA A 408 0.43 11.37 18.39
C ALA A 408 0.79 10.73 19.75
N LEU A 409 -0.01 9.77 20.22
CA LEU A 409 0.26 9.01 21.44
C LEU A 409 1.53 8.14 21.34
N ALA A 410 1.85 7.65 20.14
CA ALA A 410 3.08 6.90 19.88
C ALA A 410 4.31 7.82 19.83
N THR A 411 4.21 8.94 19.12
CA THR A 411 5.32 9.86 18.87
C THR A 411 5.67 10.70 20.10
N GLN A 412 4.71 11.06 20.96
CA GLN A 412 4.97 11.86 22.18
C GLN A 412 5.97 11.19 23.16
N ARG A 413 6.19 9.88 23.03
CA ARG A 413 7.18 9.13 23.83
C ARG A 413 8.63 9.43 23.42
N TYR A 414 8.82 10.12 22.29
CA TYR A 414 10.11 10.43 21.70
C TYR A 414 10.27 11.93 21.54
N LYS A 415 11.46 12.44 21.84
CA LYS A 415 11.80 13.85 21.63
C LYS A 415 12.19 14.17 20.18
N LYS A 416 12.71 13.15 19.48
CA LYS A 416 13.13 13.22 18.08
C LYS A 416 12.33 12.23 17.25
N VAL A 417 11.60 12.75 16.27
CA VAL A 417 10.67 11.99 15.44
C VAL A 417 10.89 12.37 13.98
N MET A 418 11.34 11.42 13.17
CA MET A 418 11.51 11.56 11.74
C MET A 418 10.34 10.86 11.03
N LEU A 419 9.58 11.58 10.22
CA LEU A 419 8.56 10.97 9.34
C LEU A 419 9.16 10.72 7.96
N VAL A 420 8.88 9.55 7.38
CA VAL A 420 9.27 9.23 6.01
C VAL A 420 8.12 8.59 5.24
N GLY A 421 7.87 9.04 4.01
CA GLY A 421 6.82 8.45 3.18
C GLY A 421 7.03 8.68 1.69
N ASP A 422 6.38 7.87 0.87
CA ASP A 422 6.40 7.96 -0.59
C ASP A 422 4.98 8.13 -1.14
N SER A 423 4.81 8.83 -2.25
CA SER A 423 3.53 9.01 -2.94
C SER A 423 2.40 9.40 -1.96
N MET A 424 1.46 8.48 -1.76
CA MET A 424 0.37 8.59 -0.82
C MET A 424 0.82 8.57 0.67
N GLY A 425 1.81 7.75 1.02
CA GLY A 425 2.45 7.80 2.34
C GLY A 425 3.17 9.13 2.60
N ALA A 426 3.70 9.77 1.56
CA ALA A 426 4.29 11.11 1.65
C ALA A 426 3.25 12.18 2.00
N THR A 427 2.06 12.14 1.39
CA THR A 427 0.92 12.98 1.80
C THR A 427 0.61 12.80 3.28
N MET A 428 0.59 11.56 3.76
CA MET A 428 0.28 11.28 5.16
C MET A 428 1.36 11.82 6.12
N ALA A 429 2.64 11.67 5.75
CA ALA A 429 3.74 12.26 6.51
C ALA A 429 3.62 13.80 6.61
N LEU A 430 3.15 14.47 5.54
CA LEU A 430 2.88 15.93 5.57
C LEU A 430 1.67 16.28 6.44
N LEU A 431 0.58 15.50 6.36
CA LEU A 431 -0.59 15.67 7.23
C LEU A 431 -0.24 15.50 8.72
N CYS A 432 0.79 14.72 9.03
CA CYS A 432 1.28 14.50 10.40
C CYS A 432 2.53 15.32 10.74
N ALA A 433 2.92 16.32 9.92
CA ALA A 433 4.19 17.02 10.06
C ALA A 433 4.38 17.68 11.44
N GLN A 434 3.30 18.05 12.15
CA GLN A 434 3.37 18.63 13.50
C GLN A 434 3.83 17.65 14.59
N LEU A 435 3.74 16.34 14.32
CA LEU A 435 4.16 15.29 15.25
C LEU A 435 5.66 14.98 15.17
N ALA A 436 6.41 15.75 14.38
CA ALA A 436 7.74 15.42 13.92
C ALA A 436 8.75 16.55 14.16
N THR A 437 10.02 16.18 14.21
CA THR A 437 11.16 17.11 14.17
C THR A 437 11.77 17.18 12.77
N SER A 438 11.64 16.13 11.96
CA SER A 438 11.95 16.16 10.52
C SER A 438 10.97 15.31 9.70
N VAL A 439 10.79 15.69 8.43
CA VAL A 439 9.86 15.03 7.51
C VAL A 439 10.54 14.87 6.14
N HIS A 440 10.59 13.64 5.63
CA HIS A 440 11.23 13.30 4.36
C HIS A 440 10.22 12.62 3.43
N VAL A 441 9.80 13.31 2.37
CA VAL A 441 8.70 12.85 1.50
C VAL A 441 9.13 12.69 0.05
N PHE A 442 8.78 11.56 -0.56
CA PHE A 442 9.13 11.24 -1.95
C PHE A 442 7.89 11.33 -2.84
N CYS A 443 7.89 12.20 -3.85
CA CYS A 443 6.77 12.45 -4.78
C CYS A 443 5.40 12.63 -4.07
N PRO A 444 5.27 13.58 -3.11
CA PRO A 444 4.03 13.77 -2.36
C PRO A 444 2.85 14.13 -3.28
N GLN A 445 1.65 13.60 -2.99
CA GLN A 445 0.41 14.04 -3.63
C GLN A 445 -0.26 15.11 -2.76
N VAL A 446 -0.02 16.38 -3.07
CA VAL A 446 -0.48 17.54 -2.28
C VAL A 446 -1.91 17.91 -2.65
N ASP A 447 -2.23 17.88 -3.95
CA ASP A 447 -3.57 18.07 -4.47
C ASP A 447 -4.09 16.77 -5.10
N MET A 448 -4.87 16.04 -4.32
CA MET A 448 -5.51 14.80 -4.77
C MET A 448 -6.63 15.04 -5.78
N SER A 449 -7.09 16.27 -5.99
CA SER A 449 -8.00 16.58 -7.10
C SER A 449 -7.29 16.62 -8.45
N ALA A 450 -5.96 16.70 -8.46
CA ALA A 450 -5.14 16.64 -9.66
C ALA A 450 -4.28 15.36 -9.72
N ALA A 451 -4.23 14.57 -8.65
CA ALA A 451 -3.46 13.33 -8.59
C ALA A 451 -3.93 12.29 -9.62
N SER A 452 -2.97 11.55 -10.18
CA SER A 452 -3.21 10.42 -11.09
C SER A 452 -3.94 9.26 -10.41
N LEU A 453 -3.79 9.13 -9.08
CA LEU A 453 -4.55 8.21 -8.26
C LEU A 453 -5.31 9.00 -7.19
N ARG A 454 -6.64 9.03 -7.29
CA ARG A 454 -7.50 9.75 -6.35
C ARG A 454 -8.18 8.77 -5.40
N PRO A 455 -8.50 9.16 -4.17
CA PRO A 455 -9.51 8.46 -3.41
C PRO A 455 -10.88 8.65 -4.09
N GLY A 456 -11.78 7.66 -4.00
CA GLY A 456 -13.16 7.77 -4.47
C GLY A 456 -14.01 8.72 -3.62
N ARG A 457 -13.62 9.99 -3.59
CA ARG A 457 -14.17 11.07 -2.77
C ARG A 457 -14.52 12.27 -3.65
N GLU A 458 -15.53 13.02 -3.24
CA GLU A 458 -15.95 14.22 -3.95
C GLU A 458 -14.90 15.34 -3.86
N LEU A 459 -14.89 16.24 -4.86
CA LEU A 459 -13.89 17.33 -4.97
C LEU A 459 -13.84 18.24 -3.73
N ALA A 460 -14.98 18.50 -3.10
CA ALA A 460 -15.04 19.33 -1.89
C ALA A 460 -14.23 18.69 -0.74
N TRP A 461 -14.31 17.37 -0.59
CA TRP A 461 -13.53 16.64 0.41
C TRP A 461 -12.03 16.68 0.08
N LEU A 462 -11.66 16.56 -1.20
CA LEU A 462 -10.26 16.64 -1.64
C LEU A 462 -9.66 18.02 -1.41
N ALA A 463 -10.44 19.08 -1.64
CA ALA A 463 -10.03 20.45 -1.35
C ALA A 463 -9.79 20.66 0.16
N ALA A 464 -10.72 20.20 1.00
CA ALA A 464 -10.56 20.28 2.46
C ALA A 464 -9.34 19.49 2.96
N LEU A 465 -9.06 18.32 2.37
CA LEU A 465 -7.87 17.54 2.68
C LEU A 465 -6.58 18.31 2.33
N ARG A 466 -6.54 18.95 1.16
CA ARG A 466 -5.41 19.77 0.72
C ARG A 466 -5.20 20.95 1.67
N GLU A 467 -6.27 21.67 2.04
CA GLU A 467 -6.18 22.78 3.00
C GLU A 467 -5.63 22.33 4.35
N ARG A 468 -6.13 21.19 4.86
CA ARG A 468 -5.62 20.58 6.11
C ARG A 468 -4.15 20.21 6.00
N LEU A 469 -3.72 19.61 4.89
CA LEU A 469 -2.32 19.26 4.65
C LEU A 469 -1.43 20.51 4.66
N LEU A 470 -1.78 21.53 3.90
CA LEU A 470 -1.00 22.77 3.82
C LEU A 470 -0.97 23.49 5.17
N GLY A 471 -2.10 23.57 5.87
CA GLY A 471 -2.18 24.12 7.22
C GLY A 471 -1.27 23.39 8.20
N ASN A 472 -1.23 22.05 8.14
CA ASN A 472 -0.36 21.25 9.01
C ASN A 472 1.12 21.42 8.69
N VAL A 473 1.48 21.61 7.42
CA VAL A 473 2.85 21.93 6.98
C VAL A 473 3.27 23.31 7.50
N CYS A 474 2.45 24.35 7.30
CA CYS A 474 2.76 25.71 7.77
C CYS A 474 2.87 25.81 9.30
N ALA A 475 2.04 25.06 10.03
CA ALA A 475 2.06 25.05 11.49
C ALA A 475 3.14 24.13 12.09
N SER A 476 3.82 23.32 11.27
CA SER A 476 4.88 22.43 11.75
C SER A 476 6.19 23.19 11.96
N SER A 477 6.90 22.82 13.03
CA SER A 477 8.29 23.24 13.28
C SER A 477 9.33 22.27 12.72
N ALA A 478 8.88 21.20 12.05
CA ALA A 478 9.76 20.16 11.51
C ALA A 478 10.61 20.69 10.34
N ALA A 479 11.82 20.15 10.18
CA ALA A 479 12.59 20.30 8.96
C ALA A 479 12.00 19.40 7.85
N ILE A 480 11.31 19.99 6.87
CA ILE A 480 10.62 19.24 5.81
C ILE A 480 11.45 19.24 4.53
N THR A 481 11.73 18.06 3.98
CA THR A 481 12.38 17.88 2.68
C THR A 481 11.49 17.06 1.74
N ALA A 482 11.16 17.61 0.58
CA ALA A 482 10.46 16.92 -0.50
C ALA A 482 11.44 16.51 -1.60
N TYR A 483 11.41 15.23 -1.97
CA TYR A 483 12.21 14.63 -3.04
C TYR A 483 11.29 14.30 -4.22
N VAL A 484 11.57 14.81 -5.41
CA VAL A 484 10.75 14.57 -6.61
C VAL A 484 11.59 14.13 -7.81
N GLY A 485 10.98 13.33 -8.70
CA GLY A 485 11.56 13.00 -9.99
C GLY A 485 11.51 14.17 -10.96
N SER A 486 11.96 13.95 -12.19
CA SER A 486 11.88 14.94 -13.28
C SER A 486 10.51 14.95 -13.98
N PHE A 487 9.58 14.09 -13.54
CA PHE A 487 8.24 14.03 -14.09
C PHE A 487 7.45 15.28 -13.70
N LEU A 488 6.82 15.92 -14.68
CA LEU A 488 6.23 17.26 -14.51
C LEU A 488 5.15 17.29 -13.44
N HIS A 489 4.28 16.28 -13.37
CA HIS A 489 3.25 16.19 -12.33
C HIS A 489 3.84 16.15 -10.92
N ASP A 490 4.91 15.40 -10.67
CA ASP A 490 5.53 15.33 -9.34
C ASP A 490 6.11 16.68 -8.93
N ILE A 491 6.73 17.38 -9.89
CA ILE A 491 7.25 18.73 -9.71
C ILE A 491 6.11 19.70 -9.38
N ASP A 492 5.00 19.63 -10.13
CA ASP A 492 3.86 20.52 -9.94
C ASP A 492 3.17 20.26 -8.60
N GLN A 493 3.02 19.01 -8.18
CA GLN A 493 2.53 18.66 -6.84
C GLN A 493 3.43 19.22 -5.74
N ALA A 494 4.75 19.10 -5.86
CA ALA A 494 5.68 19.61 -4.85
C ALA A 494 5.74 21.14 -4.80
N LYS A 495 5.54 21.83 -5.93
CA LYS A 495 5.44 23.31 -5.96
C LYS A 495 4.21 23.86 -5.25
N LEU A 496 3.21 23.01 -4.96
CA LEU A 496 2.07 23.42 -4.13
C LEU A 496 2.42 23.54 -2.65
N LEU A 497 3.57 23.01 -2.22
CA LEU A 497 4.05 23.14 -0.85
C LEU A 497 4.66 24.54 -0.63
N PRO A 498 4.49 25.13 0.57
CA PRO A 498 5.06 26.42 0.91
C PRO A 498 6.59 26.37 0.94
N GLU A 499 7.25 27.13 0.05
CA GLU A 499 8.71 27.11 -0.15
C GLU A 499 9.49 27.53 1.10
N GLU A 500 8.90 28.37 1.94
CA GLU A 500 9.50 28.82 3.21
C GLU A 500 9.53 27.73 4.29
N HIS A 501 8.73 26.68 4.15
CA HIS A 501 8.66 25.54 5.08
C HIS A 501 9.26 24.25 4.52
N VAL A 502 9.42 24.12 3.19
CA VAL A 502 9.79 22.86 2.54
C VAL A 502 11.01 23.01 1.63
N GLN A 503 12.05 22.22 1.89
CA GLN A 503 13.20 22.09 0.99
C GLN A 503 12.89 21.10 -0.15
N LEU A 504 12.82 21.59 -1.39
CA LEU A 504 12.64 20.75 -2.57
C LEU A 504 13.97 20.23 -3.14
N LYS A 505 14.04 18.93 -3.43
CA LYS A 505 15.16 18.25 -4.10
C LYS A 505 14.67 17.47 -5.32
N VAL A 506 15.15 17.86 -6.50
CA VAL A 506 14.75 17.25 -7.77
C VAL A 506 15.82 16.27 -8.26
N PHE A 507 15.42 15.08 -8.67
CA PHE A 507 16.27 14.03 -9.24
C PHE A 507 15.97 13.87 -10.72
N THR A 508 17.01 13.65 -11.53
CA THR A 508 16.89 13.29 -12.94
C THR A 508 16.40 11.85 -13.08
N CYS A 509 15.09 11.66 -12.89
CA CYS A 509 14.43 10.37 -12.94
C CYS A 509 12.98 10.53 -13.37
N ASP A 510 12.63 9.93 -14.50
CA ASP A 510 11.29 10.00 -15.09
C ASP A 510 10.39 8.90 -14.49
N SER A 511 10.07 9.02 -13.19
CA SER A 511 9.23 8.06 -12.48
C SER A 511 8.60 8.63 -11.22
N HIS A 512 7.28 8.44 -11.09
CA HIS A 512 6.48 8.74 -9.89
C HIS A 512 6.82 7.89 -8.67
N ARG A 513 7.59 6.82 -8.85
CA ARG A 513 8.02 5.92 -7.76
C ARG A 513 9.48 6.20 -7.39
N LEU A 514 9.81 7.46 -7.15
CA LEU A 514 11.20 7.88 -6.92
C LEU A 514 11.88 7.05 -5.82
N ALA A 515 11.24 6.86 -4.66
CA ALA A 515 11.81 6.07 -3.57
C ALA A 515 12.16 4.63 -4.00
N PHE A 516 11.28 3.97 -4.77
CA PHE A 516 11.53 2.64 -5.32
C PHE A 516 12.71 2.63 -6.29
N ILE A 517 12.78 3.61 -7.20
CA ILE A 517 13.89 3.71 -8.17
C ILE A 517 15.22 4.00 -7.46
N LEU A 518 15.22 4.90 -6.48
CA LEU A 518 16.41 5.17 -5.67
C LEU A 518 16.86 3.93 -4.92
N ASP A 519 15.93 3.08 -4.45
CA ASP A 519 16.28 1.85 -3.77
C ASP A 519 16.93 0.82 -4.70
N GLN A 520 16.36 0.64 -5.89
CA GLN A 520 16.92 -0.23 -6.95
C GLN A 520 18.32 0.22 -7.37
N ARG A 521 18.57 1.54 -7.37
CA ARG A 521 19.88 2.13 -7.69
C ARG A 521 20.83 2.19 -6.49
N GLY A 522 20.46 1.65 -5.33
CA GLY A 522 21.30 1.67 -4.12
C GLY A 522 21.48 3.07 -3.49
N ARG A 523 20.65 4.04 -3.86
CA ARG A 523 20.74 5.45 -3.43
C ARG A 523 19.79 5.80 -2.29
N LEU A 524 18.72 5.03 -2.06
CA LEU A 524 17.76 5.28 -0.98
C LEU A 524 18.39 5.08 0.40
N VAL A 525 19.09 3.97 0.61
CA VAL A 525 19.71 3.62 1.92
C VAL A 525 20.73 4.68 2.39
N PRO A 526 21.68 5.15 1.57
CA PRO A 526 22.59 6.24 1.96
C PRO A 526 21.86 7.54 2.33
N LEU A 527 20.79 7.88 1.60
CA LEU A 527 20.01 9.08 1.83
C LEU A 527 19.25 9.02 3.17
N LEU A 528 18.59 7.89 3.46
CA LEU A 528 17.91 7.67 4.74
C LEU A 528 18.91 7.64 5.91
N ARG A 529 20.07 6.99 5.73
CA ARG A 529 21.14 6.98 6.74
C ARG A 529 21.60 8.41 7.07
N ALA A 530 21.82 9.24 6.06
CA ALA A 530 22.23 10.63 6.29
C ALA A 530 21.17 11.44 7.06
N ALA A 531 19.89 11.27 6.73
CA ALA A 531 18.78 11.91 7.43
C ALA A 531 18.69 11.47 8.91
N ILE A 532 18.73 10.17 9.17
CA ILE A 532 18.67 9.60 10.53
C ILE A 532 19.86 10.06 11.37
N LEU A 533 21.07 10.04 10.81
CA LEU A 533 22.28 10.52 11.50
C LEU A 533 22.19 12.01 11.85
N SER A 534 21.67 12.83 10.92
CA SER A 534 21.43 14.24 11.17
C SER A 534 20.43 14.44 12.32
N GLU A 535 19.35 13.65 12.36
CA GLU A 535 18.34 13.71 13.41
C GLU A 535 18.89 13.32 14.79
N MET A 536 19.79 12.34 14.82
CA MET A 536 20.55 11.94 16.02
C MET A 536 21.60 12.96 16.46
N GLY A 537 21.87 14.01 15.66
CA GLY A 537 22.89 15.01 15.95
C GLY A 537 24.32 14.63 15.52
N TYR A 538 24.50 13.54 14.76
CA TYR A 538 25.79 13.17 14.20
C TYR A 538 26.08 13.95 12.93
N ARG A 539 27.33 14.42 12.78
CA ARG A 539 27.81 14.95 11.50
C ARG A 539 27.94 13.77 10.53
N SER A 540 27.08 13.70 9.51
CA SER A 540 27.28 12.73 8.44
C SER A 540 28.64 13.02 7.80
N GLY A 541 29.61 12.10 7.95
CA GLY A 541 30.84 12.14 7.19
C GLY A 541 30.49 12.11 5.70
N ALA A 542 30.46 13.28 5.09
CA ALA A 542 30.28 13.57 3.67
C ALA A 542 29.68 12.46 2.80
N VAL A 543 28.39 12.14 2.98
CA VAL A 543 27.58 11.85 1.78
C VAL A 543 27.25 13.21 1.21
N ARG A 544 28.13 13.71 0.34
CA ARG A 544 27.81 14.89 -0.45
C ARG A 544 26.51 14.59 -1.20
N LEU A 545 25.41 15.23 -0.81
CA LEU A 545 24.14 15.18 -1.54
C LEU A 545 24.33 15.58 -3.02
N SER A 546 25.37 16.36 -3.34
CA SER A 546 25.79 16.68 -4.71
C SER A 546 26.27 15.46 -5.54
N ASN A 547 26.66 14.37 -4.89
CA ASN A 547 27.01 13.11 -5.57
C ASN A 547 25.75 12.24 -5.81
N LEU A 548 24.60 12.70 -5.31
CA LEU A 548 23.28 12.13 -5.49
C LEU A 548 22.36 13.11 -6.24
N VAL A 549 22.87 14.00 -7.09
CA VAL A 549 22.06 14.78 -8.04
C VAL A 549 22.18 14.15 -9.42
#